data_AF-A0A955P8V4-F1
#
_entry.id   AF-A0A955P8V4-F1
#
_cell.length_a   1.000
_cell.length_b   1.000
_cell.length_c   1.000
_cell.angle_alpha   90.00
_cell.angle_beta   90.00
_cell.angle_gamma   90.00
#
_symmetry.space_group_name_H-M   'P 1'
#
loop_
_entity.id
_entity.type
_entity.pdbx_description
1 polymer ?
#
loop_
_entity_poly.entity_id
_entity_poly.type
_entity_poly.pdbx_seq_one_letter_code
_entity_poly.pdbx_strand_id
1 'polypeptide(L)'
;CSEAGVGAKVNLEVGGKTDDRHGVPIPINGTVRTISDGKYEETEPRHGGSRYLDQGLTAVVDTEDGHTVALNSLRVMPTSLQQLLSLSIEPKNYRFLIVKGVTAPRGAYEPISNRVIAVDTPGVTQAGPESFTFIKRPAPLYPLDEVPSGD
;
A
#
# COMPACT_ATOMS: atom_id res chain seq x y z
N CYS A 1 10.67 7.57 14.13
CA CYS A 1 10.95 8.60 13.10
C CYS A 1 10.65 10.00 13.61
N SER A 2 9.40 10.32 13.98
CA SER A 2 9.03 11.66 14.47
C SER A 2 9.88 12.15 15.64
N GLU A 3 10.12 11.29 16.62
CA GLU A 3 10.99 11.57 17.78
C GLU A 3 12.47 11.79 17.39
N ALA A 4 12.95 11.08 16.36
CA ALA A 4 14.34 11.18 15.92
C ALA A 4 14.60 12.44 15.07
N GLY A 5 13.60 12.88 14.30
CA GLY A 5 13.67 14.07 13.45
C GLY A 5 14.20 13.80 12.03
N VAL A 6 14.00 14.79 11.15
CA VAL A 6 14.54 14.77 9.78
C VAL A 6 16.06 14.79 9.80
N GLY A 7 16.70 14.01 8.93
CA GLY A 7 18.15 13.84 8.85
C GLY A 7 18.72 12.79 9.80
N ALA A 8 17.94 12.28 10.75
CA ALA A 8 18.39 11.25 11.67
C ALA A 8 18.47 9.87 11.02
N LYS A 9 19.49 9.09 11.39
CA LYS A 9 19.56 7.66 11.09
C LYS A 9 18.59 6.89 11.98
N VAL A 10 17.91 5.91 11.39
CA VAL A 10 16.94 5.04 12.08
C VAL A 10 17.15 3.59 11.68
N ASN A 11 16.94 2.69 12.63
CA ASN A 11 16.82 1.25 12.43
C ASN A 11 15.42 0.84 12.90
N LEU A 12 14.62 0.27 12.01
CA LEU A 12 13.18 0.06 12.22
C LEU A 12 12.75 -1.32 11.72
N GLU A 13 11.83 -1.94 12.44
CA GLU A 13 11.03 -3.08 11.96
C GLU A 13 9.74 -2.56 11.32
N VAL A 14 9.51 -2.82 10.03
CA VAL A 14 8.41 -2.24 9.23
C VAL A 14 7.48 -3.30 8.65
N GLY A 15 6.17 -3.03 8.69
CA GLY A 15 5.15 -3.95 8.15
C GLY A 15 4.91 -5.19 9.04
N GLY A 16 3.96 -6.04 8.67
CA GLY A 16 3.77 -7.36 9.29
C GLY A 16 3.34 -7.37 10.77
N LYS A 17 2.76 -6.28 11.31
CA LYS A 17 2.43 -6.15 12.75
C LYS A 17 0.96 -6.41 13.11
N THR A 18 0.10 -6.67 12.13
CA THR A 18 -1.36 -6.82 12.37
C THR A 18 -1.78 -8.27 12.58
N ASP A 19 -1.22 -9.18 11.78
CA ASP A 19 -1.44 -10.63 11.85
C ASP A 19 -0.25 -11.36 11.22
N ASP A 20 -0.33 -12.68 11.10
CA ASP A 20 0.69 -13.57 10.52
C ASP A 20 0.54 -13.81 9.01
N ARG A 21 -0.43 -13.15 8.34
CA ARG A 21 -0.72 -13.35 6.91
C ARG A 21 0.07 -12.41 6.00
N HIS A 22 0.73 -11.41 6.56
CA HIS A 22 1.43 -10.35 5.81
C HIS A 22 2.96 -10.50 5.78
N GLY A 23 3.47 -11.64 6.26
CA GLY A 23 4.90 -11.87 6.50
C GLY A 23 5.37 -11.27 7.82
N VAL A 24 6.65 -11.50 8.14
CA VAL A 24 7.30 -10.92 9.32
C VAL A 24 7.63 -9.44 9.07
N PRO A 25 7.72 -8.61 10.13
CA PRO A 25 8.30 -7.28 10.01
C PRO A 25 9.67 -7.33 9.33
N ILE A 26 9.93 -6.33 8.49
CA ILE A 26 11.18 -6.23 7.73
C ILE A 26 12.07 -5.17 8.37
N PRO A 27 13.33 -5.51 8.72
CA PRO A 27 14.28 -4.53 9.22
C PRO A 27 14.69 -3.59 8.09
N ILE A 28 14.63 -2.29 8.36
CA ILE A 28 15.17 -1.24 7.49
C ILE A 28 16.14 -0.35 8.26
N ASN A 29 17.26 -0.03 7.62
CA ASN A 29 18.20 0.99 8.08
C ASN A 29 18.17 2.15 7.09
N GLY A 30 18.07 3.38 7.58
CA GLY A 30 17.94 4.52 6.68
C GLY A 30 17.98 5.87 7.38
N THR A 31 17.71 6.91 6.60
CA THR A 31 17.66 8.30 7.06
C THR A 31 16.24 8.83 6.92
N VAL A 32 15.72 9.49 7.96
CA VAL A 32 14.42 10.17 7.90
C VAL A 32 14.54 11.37 6.97
N ARG A 33 13.92 11.30 5.79
CA ARG A 33 13.94 12.38 4.80
C ARG A 33 12.90 13.45 5.08
N THR A 34 11.69 13.04 5.47
CA THR A 34 10.54 13.93 5.59
C THR A 34 9.66 13.48 6.74
N ILE A 35 9.10 14.42 7.49
CA ILE A 35 7.99 14.21 8.42
C ILE A 35 6.86 15.15 7.98
N SER A 36 5.65 14.61 7.85
CA SER A 36 4.45 15.31 7.37
C SER A 36 3.27 15.01 8.29
N ASP A 37 2.31 15.93 8.36
CA ASP A 37 1.02 15.70 9.03
C ASP A 37 0.08 14.78 8.24
N GLY A 38 0.46 14.41 7.00
CA GLY A 38 -0.24 13.44 6.17
C GLY A 38 -1.44 13.99 5.40
N LYS A 39 -1.67 15.30 5.42
CA LYS A 39 -2.82 15.90 4.74
C LYS A 39 -2.47 16.27 3.30
N TYR A 40 -3.37 15.94 2.39
CA TYR A 40 -3.21 16.30 0.97
C TYR A 40 -4.56 16.51 0.29
N GLU A 41 -4.53 17.29 -0.78
CA GLU A 41 -5.70 17.59 -1.63
C GLU A 41 -5.59 16.79 -2.93
N GLU A 42 -6.62 16.01 -3.26
CA GLU A 42 -6.80 15.40 -4.58
C GLU A 42 -7.52 16.39 -5.49
N THR A 43 -6.89 16.69 -6.63
CA THR A 43 -7.38 17.67 -7.60
C THR A 43 -8.20 17.03 -8.72
N GLU A 44 -8.09 15.73 -8.90
CA GLU A 44 -8.78 14.96 -9.94
C GLU A 44 -10.03 14.25 -9.38
N PRO A 45 -11.09 14.07 -10.19
CA PRO A 45 -12.31 13.39 -9.76
C PRO A 45 -12.11 11.87 -9.65
N ARG A 46 -11.35 11.42 -8.63
CA ARG A 46 -11.04 10.01 -8.39
C ARG A 46 -11.84 9.44 -7.22
N HIS A 47 -12.17 8.15 -7.34
CA HIS A 47 -12.73 7.32 -6.26
C HIS A 47 -13.88 7.97 -5.46
N GLY A 48 -14.90 8.49 -6.17
CA GLY A 48 -16.05 9.14 -5.53
C GLY A 48 -15.87 10.64 -5.24
N GLY A 49 -14.77 11.24 -5.69
CA GLY A 49 -14.54 12.69 -5.61
C GLY A 49 -14.06 13.16 -4.23
N SER A 50 -13.48 12.27 -3.42
CA SER A 50 -12.84 12.66 -2.17
C SER A 50 -11.71 13.65 -2.43
N ARG A 51 -11.86 14.87 -1.91
CA ARG A 51 -10.95 15.99 -2.18
C ARG A 51 -9.87 16.16 -1.12
N TYR A 52 -10.21 16.08 0.17
CA TYR A 52 -9.25 16.24 1.26
C TYR A 52 -9.04 14.89 1.94
N LEU A 53 -7.79 14.44 1.98
CA LEU A 53 -7.42 13.15 2.54
C LEU A 53 -6.38 13.31 3.64
N ASP A 54 -6.35 12.33 4.54
CA ASP A 54 -5.48 12.32 5.71
C ASP A 54 -4.90 10.91 5.90
N GLN A 55 -3.59 10.77 5.70
CA GLN A 55 -2.85 9.53 6.00
C GLN A 55 -2.18 9.55 7.38
N GLY A 56 -2.44 10.59 8.17
CA GLY A 56 -1.89 10.81 9.48
C GLY A 56 -0.39 11.12 9.45
N LEU A 57 0.20 11.23 10.65
CA LEU A 57 1.64 11.44 10.81
C LEU A 57 2.42 10.47 9.93
N THR A 58 3.15 11.04 8.97
CA THR A 58 3.83 10.28 7.93
C THR A 58 5.31 10.62 7.92
N ALA A 59 6.15 9.58 7.87
CA ALA A 59 7.59 9.72 7.70
C ALA A 59 8.02 9.09 6.38
N VAL A 60 8.91 9.77 5.65
CA VAL A 60 9.62 9.16 4.52
C VAL A 60 11.02 8.79 4.98
N VAL A 61 11.43 7.56 4.72
CA VAL A 61 12.76 7.04 5.02
C VAL A 61 13.43 6.62 3.72
N ASP A 62 14.60 7.17 3.45
CA ASP A 62 15.49 6.66 2.41
C ASP A 62 16.41 5.63 3.05
N THR A 63 16.36 4.40 2.57
CA THR A 63 17.09 3.27 3.14
C THR A 63 18.52 3.20 2.61
N GLU A 64 19.42 2.59 3.37
CA GLU A 64 20.83 2.45 3.00
C GLU A 64 21.04 1.54 1.76
N ASP A 65 20.07 0.68 1.46
CA ASP A 65 20.05 -0.17 0.25
C ASP A 65 19.34 0.48 -0.97
N GLY A 66 18.99 1.77 -0.87
CA GLY A 66 18.56 2.59 -2.02
C GLY A 66 17.06 2.54 -2.32
N HIS A 67 16.23 2.24 -1.33
CA HIS A 67 14.77 2.30 -1.41
C HIS A 67 14.22 3.54 -0.68
N THR A 68 13.00 3.95 -1.05
CA THR A 68 12.25 4.99 -0.33
C THR A 68 10.97 4.37 0.23
N VAL A 69 10.78 4.51 1.53
CA VAL A 69 9.63 3.94 2.25
C VAL A 69 8.82 5.08 2.89
N ALA A 70 7.55 5.19 2.54
CA ALA A 70 6.60 6.06 3.22
C ALA A 70 5.87 5.28 4.32
N LEU A 71 5.96 5.77 5.55
CA LEU A 71 5.36 5.18 6.76
C LEU A 71 4.28 6.12 7.28
N ASN A 72 3.01 5.73 7.15
CA ASN A 72 1.85 6.54 7.54
C ASN A 72 1.10 5.92 8.73
N SER A 73 0.55 6.75 9.63
CA SER A 73 -0.12 6.26 10.84
C SER A 73 -1.59 5.87 10.64
N LEU A 74 -2.26 6.42 9.61
CA LEU A 74 -3.64 6.09 9.27
C LEU A 74 -3.72 5.32 7.96
N ARG A 75 -4.57 4.28 7.92
CA ARG A 75 -4.81 3.50 6.70
C ARG A 75 -5.46 4.38 5.64
N VAL A 76 -4.87 4.41 4.46
CA VAL A 76 -5.41 5.11 3.28
C VAL A 76 -5.29 4.23 2.05
N MET A 77 -6.25 4.37 1.14
CA MET A 77 -6.17 3.75 -0.17
C MET A 77 -5.29 4.60 -1.08
N PRO A 78 -4.41 4.00 -1.92
CA PRO A 78 -3.59 4.76 -2.84
C PRO A 78 -4.40 5.11 -4.09
N THR A 79 -5.35 6.03 -3.94
CA THR A 79 -6.24 6.49 -5.04
C THR A 79 -5.83 7.84 -5.60
N SER A 80 -4.73 8.41 -5.10
CA SER A 80 -4.23 9.74 -5.48
C SER A 80 -2.71 9.75 -5.61
N LEU A 81 -2.20 10.45 -6.63
CA LEU A 81 -0.77 10.77 -6.73
C LEU A 81 -0.33 11.80 -5.69
N GLN A 82 -1.28 12.60 -5.17
CA GLN A 82 -1.00 13.64 -4.18
C GLN A 82 -0.56 13.05 -2.84
N GLN A 83 -0.86 11.77 -2.61
CA GLN A 83 -0.29 10.97 -1.53
C GLN A 83 1.24 10.95 -1.54
N LEU A 84 1.84 10.85 -2.72
CA LEU A 84 3.29 10.85 -2.91
C LEU A 84 3.85 12.27 -3.06
N LEU A 85 3.18 13.10 -3.87
CA LEU A 85 3.65 14.45 -4.18
C LEU A 85 3.69 15.35 -2.93
N SER A 86 2.70 15.23 -2.03
CA SER A 86 2.70 15.95 -0.73
C SER A 86 3.89 15.60 0.16
N LEU A 87 4.50 14.44 -0.05
CA LEU A 87 5.71 13.96 0.65
C LEU A 87 7.01 14.28 -0.13
N SER A 88 6.91 15.11 -1.18
CA SER A 88 8.01 15.36 -2.13
C SER A 88 8.56 14.08 -2.78
N ILE A 89 7.74 13.03 -2.89
CA ILE A 89 8.05 11.83 -3.67
C ILE A 89 7.54 12.09 -5.09
N GLU A 90 8.46 12.38 -6.00
CA GLU A 90 8.17 12.53 -7.42
C GLU A 90 8.17 11.15 -8.10
N PRO A 91 7.00 10.58 -8.49
CA PRO A 91 6.90 9.19 -8.95
C PRO A 91 7.78 8.88 -10.16
N LYS A 92 7.99 9.84 -11.07
CA LYS A 92 8.80 9.62 -12.28
C LYS A 92 10.28 9.34 -12.00
N ASN A 93 10.75 9.63 -10.78
CA ASN A 93 12.14 9.38 -10.38
C ASN A 93 12.37 7.92 -9.95
N TYR A 94 11.32 7.10 -9.90
CA TYR A 94 11.40 5.70 -9.46
C TYR A 94 11.14 4.75 -10.63
N ARG A 95 11.95 3.68 -10.71
CA ARG A 95 11.75 2.62 -11.71
C ARG A 95 10.53 1.75 -11.38
N PHE A 96 10.20 1.60 -10.10
CA PHE A 96 9.09 0.80 -9.60
C PHE A 96 8.36 1.56 -8.50
N LEU A 97 7.04 1.43 -8.47
CA LEU A 97 6.17 1.90 -7.40
C LEU A 97 5.34 0.73 -6.91
N ILE A 98 5.31 0.52 -5.59
CA ILE A 98 4.46 -0.48 -4.97
C ILE A 98 3.17 0.19 -4.51
N VAL A 99 2.05 -0.23 -5.08
CA VAL A 99 0.76 0.40 -4.87
C VAL A 99 -0.24 -0.66 -4.39
N LYS A 100 -0.59 -0.62 -3.11
CA LYS A 100 -1.46 -1.65 -2.50
C LYS A 100 -2.92 -1.48 -2.94
N GLY A 101 -3.30 -2.23 -3.96
CA GLY A 101 -4.68 -2.34 -4.42
C GLY A 101 -4.76 -3.07 -5.76
N VAL A 102 -5.98 -3.38 -6.20
CA VAL A 102 -6.22 -4.09 -7.47
C VAL A 102 -6.72 -3.12 -8.54
N THR A 103 -7.88 -2.51 -8.29
CA THR A 103 -8.55 -1.64 -9.27
C THR A 103 -8.51 -0.18 -8.85
N ALA A 104 -8.81 0.13 -7.59
CA ALA A 104 -8.92 1.51 -7.10
C ALA A 104 -7.69 2.40 -7.41
N PRO A 105 -6.44 1.90 -7.32
CA PRO A 105 -5.28 2.74 -7.60
C PRO A 105 -5.09 3.09 -9.07
N ARG A 106 -5.67 2.30 -9.98
CA ARG A 106 -5.38 2.39 -11.42
C ARG A 106 -5.68 3.78 -11.98
N GLY A 107 -6.76 4.42 -11.54
CA GLY A 107 -7.13 5.76 -11.99
C GLY A 107 -6.12 6.87 -11.66
N ALA A 108 -5.27 6.68 -10.64
CA ALA A 108 -4.20 7.61 -10.32
C ALA A 108 -2.86 7.21 -10.92
N TYR A 109 -2.54 5.91 -10.90
CA TYR A 109 -1.18 5.42 -11.17
C TYR A 109 -0.97 4.92 -12.59
N GLU A 110 -2.00 4.44 -13.30
CA GLU A 110 -1.85 4.00 -14.71
C GLU A 110 -1.41 5.13 -15.65
N PRO A 111 -1.94 6.36 -15.56
CA PRO A 111 -1.56 7.43 -16.48
C PRO A 111 -0.07 7.82 -16.42
N ILE A 112 0.63 7.50 -15.32
CA ILE A 112 2.05 7.79 -15.13
C ILE A 112 2.95 6.55 -15.24
N SER A 113 2.38 5.38 -15.52
CA SER A 113 3.09 4.10 -15.53
C SER A 113 3.16 3.52 -16.93
N ASN A 114 4.36 3.10 -17.36
CA ASN A 114 4.52 2.39 -18.64
C ASN A 114 3.85 1.01 -18.62
N ARG A 115 3.80 0.37 -17.45
CA ARG A 115 3.21 -0.95 -17.25
C ARG A 115 2.71 -1.08 -15.83
N VAL A 116 1.53 -1.69 -15.68
CA VAL A 116 1.02 -2.17 -14.39
C VAL A 116 1.11 -3.68 -14.35
N ILE A 117 1.72 -4.20 -13.29
CA ILE A 117 1.88 -5.63 -13.04
C ILE A 117 1.11 -5.96 -11.77
N ALA A 118 0.07 -6.78 -11.90
CA ALA A 118 -0.59 -7.35 -10.73
C ALA A 118 0.32 -8.43 -10.14
N VAL A 119 0.55 -8.36 -8.82
CA VAL A 119 1.40 -9.31 -8.09
C VAL A 119 0.53 -9.98 -7.02
N ASP A 120 0.46 -11.30 -7.07
CA ASP A 120 -0.25 -12.10 -6.07
C ASP A 120 0.60 -12.24 -4.81
N THR A 121 0.53 -11.21 -3.95
CA THR A 121 1.26 -11.18 -2.68
C THR A 121 0.41 -11.77 -1.55
N PRO A 122 1.00 -12.48 -0.58
CA PRO A 122 0.29 -12.99 0.58
C PRO A 122 -0.45 -11.89 1.37
N GLY A 123 -1.59 -12.25 1.96
CA GLY A 123 -2.31 -11.37 2.88
C GLY A 123 -3.80 -11.62 2.96
N VAL A 124 -4.48 -10.84 3.81
CA VAL A 124 -5.93 -10.95 4.01
C VAL A 124 -6.79 -10.53 2.80
N THR A 125 -6.17 -10.09 1.71
CA THR A 125 -6.84 -9.64 0.47
C THR A 125 -6.38 -10.42 -0.75
N GLN A 126 -5.86 -11.64 -0.57
CA GLN A 126 -5.43 -12.48 -1.69
C GLN A 126 -6.61 -12.83 -2.60
N ALA A 127 -6.37 -13.00 -3.90
CA ALA A 127 -7.43 -13.25 -4.87
C ALA A 127 -8.00 -14.67 -4.77
N GLY A 128 -7.14 -15.65 -4.45
CA GLY A 128 -7.50 -17.05 -4.33
C GLY A 128 -8.31 -17.34 -3.07
N PRO A 129 -9.62 -17.70 -3.16
CA PRO A 129 -10.42 -18.03 -1.99
C PRO A 129 -9.86 -19.22 -1.21
N GLU A 130 -9.14 -20.15 -1.84
CA GLU A 130 -8.47 -21.29 -1.22
C GLU A 130 -7.47 -20.91 -0.12
N SER A 131 -7.02 -19.65 -0.08
CA SER A 131 -6.12 -19.11 0.94
C SER A 131 -6.83 -18.73 2.25
N PHE A 132 -8.13 -18.97 2.33
CA PHE A 132 -8.97 -18.59 3.46
C PHE A 132 -9.78 -19.77 3.99
N THR A 133 -9.95 -19.79 5.32
CA THR A 133 -10.85 -20.73 5.99
C THR A 133 -12.23 -20.11 6.14
N PHE A 134 -13.23 -20.69 5.47
CA PHE A 134 -14.63 -20.23 5.56
C PHE A 134 -15.43 -21.12 6.51
N ILE A 135 -16.11 -20.52 7.49
CA ILE A 135 -16.83 -21.27 8.55
C ILE A 135 -18.34 -21.42 8.24
N LYS A 136 -18.97 -20.40 7.64
CA LYS A 136 -20.42 -20.36 7.39
C LYS A 136 -20.74 -19.95 5.94
N ARG A 137 -19.99 -20.49 4.98
CA ARG A 137 -20.25 -20.24 3.55
C ARG A 137 -21.30 -21.23 3.00
N PRO A 138 -22.06 -20.85 1.97
CA PRO A 138 -22.85 -21.80 1.18
C PRO A 138 -21.95 -22.87 0.52
N ALA A 139 -22.49 -24.07 0.34
CA ALA A 139 -21.87 -25.19 -0.38
C ALA A 139 -22.92 -25.88 -1.29
N PRO A 140 -22.57 -26.28 -2.53
CA PRO A 140 -21.25 -26.13 -3.14
C PRO A 140 -20.98 -24.68 -3.59
N LEU A 141 -19.71 -24.26 -3.55
CA LEU A 141 -19.24 -22.97 -4.04
C LEU A 141 -17.97 -23.15 -4.86
N TYR A 142 -18.06 -23.02 -6.20
CA TYR A 142 -16.88 -22.95 -7.06
C TYR A 142 -16.03 -21.70 -6.69
N PRO A 143 -14.68 -21.79 -6.63
CA PRO A 143 -13.83 -22.95 -6.92
C PRO A 143 -13.47 -23.81 -5.69
N LEU A 144 -14.08 -23.57 -4.53
CA LEU A 144 -13.76 -24.29 -3.28
C LEU A 144 -14.34 -25.71 -3.24
N ASP A 145 -15.47 -25.92 -3.91
CA ASP A 145 -16.10 -27.23 -4.08
C ASP A 145 -16.30 -27.52 -5.57
N GLU A 146 -16.33 -28.81 -5.91
CA GLU A 146 -16.87 -29.25 -7.19
C GLU A 146 -18.37 -28.92 -7.26
N VAL A 147 -18.78 -28.23 -8.33
CA VAL A 147 -20.19 -27.96 -8.60
C VAL A 147 -20.68 -29.03 -9.58
N PRO A 148 -21.75 -29.78 -9.26
CA PRO A 148 -22.31 -30.76 -10.19
C PRO A 148 -22.65 -30.08 -11.52
N SER A 149 -22.23 -30.68 -12.64
CA SER A 149 -22.70 -30.27 -13.96
C SER A 149 -24.22 -30.42 -13.99
N GLY A 150 -24.94 -29.34 -14.28
CA GLY A 150 -26.40 -29.41 -14.41
C GLY A 150 -26.80 -30.34 -15.56
N ASP A 151 -27.67 -31.31 -15.26
CA ASP A 151 -28.47 -32.03 -16.25
C ASP A 151 -29.65 -31.16 -16.74
#